data_AF-A0A6M0JZ76-F1
#
_entry.id   AF-A0A6M0JZ76-F1
#
_cell.length_a   1.000
_cell.length_b   1.000
_cell.length_c   1.000
_cell.angle_alpha   90.00
_cell.angle_beta   90.00
_cell.angle_gamma   90.00
#
_symmetry.space_group_name_H-M   'P 1'
#
loop_
_entity.id
_entity.type
_entity.pdbx_description
1 polymer ?
#
loop_
_entity_poly.entity_id
_entity_poly.type
_entity_poly.pdbx_seq_one_letter_code
_entity_poly.pdbx_strand_id
1 'polypeptide(L)'
;MDYTDLSVEEIQRQLEEAESRKAELRRMLEVRREERKDEVVQQVKDLIINNGYELDEIISMIAPRRRRGSVGSRKLVSSRQYKRYVDPDNSENVYVRGVLPGWMKQKMRDQGYDPSSKDDREAFKANSLRLVEG
;
A
#
# COMPACT_ATOMS: atom_id res chain seq x y z
N MET A 1 -17.56 -3.56 -31.15
CA MET A 1 -16.41 -3.39 -32.05
C MET A 1 -15.98 -4.78 -32.41
N ASP A 2 -16.09 -5.15 -33.69
CA ASP A 2 -15.58 -6.42 -34.21
C ASP A 2 -14.06 -6.36 -34.22
N TYR A 3 -13.42 -7.18 -33.39
CA TYR A 3 -11.96 -7.26 -33.26
C TYR A 3 -11.31 -8.14 -34.34
N THR A 4 -12.10 -8.67 -35.27
CA THR A 4 -11.69 -9.65 -36.28
C THR A 4 -10.91 -9.07 -37.46
N ASP A 5 -10.87 -7.75 -37.64
CA ASP A 5 -10.20 -7.08 -38.77
C ASP A 5 -8.96 -6.24 -38.37
N LEU A 6 -8.57 -6.20 -37.09
CA LEU A 6 -7.40 -5.43 -36.67
C LEU A 6 -6.13 -6.27 -36.86
N SER A 7 -5.19 -5.75 -37.65
CA SER A 7 -3.82 -6.31 -37.73
C SER A 7 -3.18 -6.33 -36.34
N VAL A 8 -2.31 -7.31 -36.10
CA VAL A 8 -1.52 -7.42 -34.84
C VAL A 8 -0.79 -6.11 -34.52
N GLU A 9 -0.26 -5.44 -35.55
CA GLU A 9 0.42 -4.15 -35.43
C GLU A 9 -0.53 -3.03 -34.96
N GLU A 10 -1.78 -3.06 -35.41
CA GLU A 10 -2.81 -2.08 -35.05
C GLU A 10 -3.29 -2.30 -33.61
N ILE A 11 -3.42 -3.55 -33.17
CA ILE A 11 -3.72 -3.89 -31.78
C ILE A 11 -2.57 -3.46 -30.85
N GLN A 12 -1.31 -3.68 -31.27
CA GLN A 12 -0.13 -3.25 -30.51
C GLN A 12 -0.09 -1.72 -30.37
N ARG A 13 -0.35 -0.98 -31.45
CA ARG A 13 -0.42 0.48 -31.43
C ARG A 13 -1.50 0.98 -30.46
N GLN A 14 -2.69 0.38 -30.49
CA GLN A 14 -3.78 0.75 -29.59
C GLN A 14 -3.46 0.42 -28.13
N LEU A 15 -2.71 -0.67 -27.88
CA LEU A 15 -2.25 -1.03 -26.55
C LEU A 15 -1.25 0.01 -26.02
N GLU A 16 -0.24 0.38 -26.81
CA GLU A 16 0.74 1.40 -26.43
C GLU A 16 0.07 2.76 -26.17
N GLU A 17 -0.90 3.14 -27.02
CA GLU A 17 -1.67 4.37 -26.83
C GLU A 17 -2.50 4.34 -25.53
N ALA A 18 -3.15 3.21 -25.23
CA ALA A 18 -3.90 3.04 -24.00
C ALA A 18 -3.00 3.09 -22.76
N GLU A 19 -1.80 2.49 -22.82
CA GLU A 19 -0.83 2.54 -21.73
C GLU A 19 -0.29 3.95 -21.48
N SER A 20 0.01 4.69 -22.55
CA SER A 20 0.43 6.09 -22.47
C SER A 20 -0.66 6.96 -21.81
N ARG A 21 -1.90 6.86 -22.29
CA ARG A 21 -3.06 7.56 -21.72
C ARG A 21 -3.28 7.21 -20.25
N LYS A 22 -3.12 5.93 -19.88
CA LYS A 22 -3.23 5.47 -18.48
C LYS A 22 -2.14 6.07 -17.60
N ALA A 23 -0.91 6.17 -18.09
CA ALA A 23 0.19 6.77 -17.37
C ALA A 23 -0.03 8.28 -17.15
N GLU A 24 -0.54 8.99 -18.16
CA GLU A 24 -0.89 10.40 -18.09
C GLU A 24 -2.00 10.66 -17.06
N LEU A 25 -3.10 9.89 -17.12
CA LEU A 25 -4.21 9.97 -16.17
C LEU A 25 -3.75 9.72 -14.73
N ARG A 26 -2.81 8.78 -14.51
CA ARG A 26 -2.24 8.54 -13.18
C ARG A 26 -1.47 9.75 -12.66
N ARG A 27 -0.64 10.38 -13.49
CA ARG A 27 0.10 11.60 -13.12
C ARG A 27 -0.87 12.73 -12.77
N MET A 28 -1.88 12.98 -13.61
CA MET A 28 -2.90 13.99 -13.34
C MET A 28 -3.66 13.74 -12.04
N LEU A 29 -3.98 12.47 -11.76
CA LEU A 29 -4.66 12.07 -10.52
C LEU A 29 -3.79 12.31 -9.28
N GLU A 30 -2.49 12.06 -9.38
CA GLU A 30 -1.54 12.31 -8.30
C GLU A 30 -1.42 13.80 -7.98
N VAL A 31 -1.27 14.65 -9.00
CA VAL A 31 -1.26 16.12 -8.84
C VAL A 31 -2.57 16.61 -8.20
N ARG A 32 -3.73 16.17 -8.72
CA ARG A 32 -5.05 16.50 -8.16
C ARG A 32 -5.28 15.98 -6.75
N ARG A 33 -4.55 14.94 -6.32
CA ARG A 33 -4.61 14.46 -4.94
C ARG A 33 -3.79 15.33 -4.02
N GLU A 34 -2.62 15.78 -4.46
CA GLU A 34 -1.77 16.66 -3.66
C GLU A 34 -2.44 18.02 -3.45
N GLU A 35 -2.97 18.63 -4.52
CA GLU A 35 -3.73 19.89 -4.43
C GLU A 35 -4.91 19.77 -3.45
N ARG A 36 -5.66 18.67 -3.51
CA ARG A 36 -6.78 18.43 -2.59
C ARG A 36 -6.34 18.14 -1.15
N LYS A 37 -5.14 17.61 -0.90
CA LYS A 37 -4.65 17.45 0.47
C LYS A 37 -4.46 18.80 1.14
N ASP A 38 -3.90 19.77 0.43
CA ASP A 38 -3.70 21.12 0.96
C ASP A 38 -5.03 21.81 1.26
N GLU A 39 -6.01 21.66 0.37
CA GLU A 39 -7.39 22.13 0.62
C GLU A 39 -8.00 21.49 1.87
N VAL A 40 -7.87 20.17 2.04
CA VAL A 40 -8.37 19.46 3.22
C VAL A 40 -7.65 19.91 4.49
N VAL A 41 -6.33 20.10 4.43
CA VAL A 41 -5.56 20.60 5.57
C VAL A 41 -6.04 21.99 5.97
N GLN A 42 -6.31 22.87 5.00
CA GLN A 42 -6.82 24.20 5.29
C GLN A 42 -8.22 24.14 5.90
N GLN A 43 -9.13 23.32 5.36
CA GLN A 43 -10.47 23.12 5.93
C GLN A 43 -10.42 22.64 7.38
N VAL A 44 -9.51 21.71 7.70
CA VAL A 44 -9.32 21.22 9.07
C VAL A 44 -8.78 22.32 9.99
N LYS A 45 -7.80 23.10 9.53
CA LYS A 45 -7.27 24.25 10.29
C LYS A 45 -8.37 25.26 10.60
N ASP A 46 -9.14 25.63 9.58
CA ASP A 46 -10.23 26.60 9.72
C ASP A 46 -11.29 26.08 10.69
N LEU A 47 -11.65 24.80 10.61
CA LEU A 47 -12.59 24.17 11.54
C LEU A 47 -12.09 24.26 12.99
N ILE A 48 -10.81 23.99 13.23
CA ILE A 48 -10.21 24.03 14.58
C ILE A 48 -10.25 25.47 15.13
N ILE A 49 -9.79 26.45 14.33
CA ILE A 49 -9.75 27.87 14.71
C ILE A 49 -11.16 28.42 14.95
N ASN A 50 -12.13 28.09 14.09
CA ASN A 50 -13.52 28.56 14.21
C ASN A 50 -14.22 28.06 15.48
N ASN A 51 -13.77 26.93 16.03
CA ASN A 51 -14.27 26.42 17.30
C ASN A 51 -13.48 26.97 18.51
N GLY A 52 -12.54 27.89 18.30
CA GLY A 52 -11.77 28.54 19.36
C GLY A 52 -10.65 27.67 19.95
N TYR A 53 -10.23 26.63 19.24
CA TYR A 53 -9.16 25.74 19.69
C TYR A 53 -7.84 26.08 19.01
N GLU A 54 -6.74 25.82 19.73
CA GLU A 54 -5.39 25.92 19.18
C GLU A 54 -5.05 24.68 18.34
N LEU A 55 -4.40 24.91 17.20
CA LEU A 55 -4.07 23.85 16.24
C LEU A 55 -3.19 22.76 16.88
N ASP A 56 -2.17 23.16 17.63
CA ASP A 56 -1.24 22.25 18.29
C ASP A 56 -1.91 21.38 19.37
N GLU A 57 -2.89 21.93 20.07
CA GLU A 57 -3.65 21.21 21.11
C GLU A 57 -4.45 20.07 20.47
N ILE A 58 -5.24 20.38 19.45
CA ILE A 58 -6.10 19.39 18.77
C ILE A 58 -5.27 18.36 18.01
N ILE A 59 -4.20 18.78 17.32
CA ILE A 59 -3.29 17.84 16.65
C ILE A 59 -2.70 16.86 17.65
N SER A 60 -2.32 17.30 18.86
CA SER A 60 -1.76 16.41 19.88
C SER A 60 -2.75 15.35 20.39
N MET A 61 -4.05 15.63 20.31
CA MET A 61 -5.12 14.72 20.70
C MET A 61 -5.53 13.74 19.59
N ILE A 62 -5.48 14.18 18.33
CA ILE A 62 -5.80 13.35 17.16
C ILE A 62 -4.61 12.47 16.76
N ALA A 63 -3.38 12.98 16.90
CA ALA A 63 -2.19 12.24 16.58
C ALA A 63 -2.16 10.96 17.46
N PRO A 64 -1.93 9.77 16.86
CA PRO A 64 -1.86 8.54 17.63
C PRO A 64 -0.78 8.68 18.69
N ARG A 65 -1.21 8.79 19.95
CA ARG A 65 -0.38 8.92 21.14
C ARG A 65 0.56 7.73 21.21
N ARG A 66 1.74 7.85 20.60
CA ARG A 66 2.83 6.89 20.76
C ARG A 66 3.14 6.82 22.24
N ARG A 67 2.71 5.73 22.88
CA ARG A 67 2.93 5.46 24.31
C ARG A 67 4.42 5.68 24.59
N ARG A 68 4.73 6.71 25.39
CA ARG A 68 6.05 6.95 25.96
C ARG A 68 6.38 5.79 26.89
N GLY A 69 7.02 4.76 26.35
CA GLY A 69 7.75 3.77 27.13
C GLY A 69 9.16 4.31 27.39
N SER A 70 9.44 4.56 28.68
CA SER A 70 10.72 4.42 29.37
C SER A 70 12.02 4.74 28.62
N VAL A 71 12.74 5.74 29.15
CA VAL A 71 14.20 5.84 29.29
C VAL A 71 15.01 4.89 28.41
N GLY A 72 15.56 5.42 27.32
CA GLY A 72 16.43 4.65 26.42
C GLY A 72 16.92 5.50 25.26
N SER A 73 17.93 6.31 25.53
CA SER A 73 18.70 7.03 24.53
C SER A 73 19.33 6.08 23.50
N ARG A 74 18.82 6.08 22.25
CA ARG A 74 19.64 5.99 21.02
C ARG A 74 18.81 6.05 19.73
N LYS A 75 19.05 7.15 19.00
CA LYS A 75 19.45 7.20 17.57
C LYS A 75 18.51 6.65 16.47
N LEU A 76 18.31 7.58 15.53
CA LEU A 76 18.23 7.40 14.07
C LEU A 76 16.91 6.91 13.45
N VAL A 77 16.37 7.80 12.62
CA VAL A 77 15.70 7.52 11.33
C VAL A 77 16.06 6.13 10.82
N SER A 78 15.10 5.23 10.78
CA SER A 78 15.22 4.00 10.01
C SER A 78 14.00 3.89 9.13
N SER A 79 14.21 4.21 7.87
CA SER A 79 13.49 3.69 6.71
C SER A 79 13.49 2.16 6.75
N ARG A 80 12.74 1.54 7.67
CA ARG A 80 12.57 0.09 7.68
C ARG A 80 11.66 -0.29 6.51
N GLN A 81 12.27 -0.49 5.34
CA GLN A 81 11.70 -1.22 4.23
C GLN A 81 11.38 -2.63 4.73
N TYR A 82 10.10 -2.90 4.96
CA TYR A 82 9.65 -4.24 5.33
C TYR A 82 9.59 -5.11 4.08
N LYS A 83 10.04 -6.36 4.20
CA LYS A 83 9.91 -7.39 3.17
C LYS A 83 8.45 -7.50 2.72
N ARG A 84 8.16 -7.15 1.45
CA ARG A 84 6.84 -7.28 0.84
C ARG A 84 6.77 -8.59 0.08
N TYR A 85 5.85 -9.46 0.46
CA TYR A 85 5.57 -10.72 -0.20
C TYR A 85 4.35 -10.57 -1.09
N VAL A 86 4.47 -10.98 -2.36
CA VAL A 86 3.39 -10.95 -3.34
C VAL A 86 3.14 -12.37 -3.81
N ASP A 87 1.87 -12.74 -3.91
CA ASP A 87 1.46 -14.00 -4.51
C ASP A 87 1.76 -13.98 -6.02
N PRO A 88 2.56 -14.94 -6.56
CA PRO A 88 2.85 -15.01 -7.98
C PRO A 88 1.60 -15.24 -8.85
N ASP A 89 0.56 -15.88 -8.31
CA ASP A 89 -0.65 -16.22 -9.06
C ASP A 89 -1.70 -15.09 -9.02
N ASN A 90 -1.58 -14.15 -8.08
CA ASN A 90 -2.47 -13.01 -7.95
C ASN A 90 -1.73 -11.79 -7.36
N SER A 91 -1.43 -10.80 -8.20
CA SER A 91 -0.66 -9.61 -7.81
C SER A 91 -1.39 -8.68 -6.83
N GLU A 92 -2.70 -8.85 -6.63
CA GLU A 92 -3.47 -8.12 -5.60
C GLU A 92 -3.22 -8.68 -4.19
N ASN A 93 -2.81 -9.95 -4.09
CA ASN A 93 -2.52 -10.62 -2.83
C ASN A 93 -1.11 -10.24 -2.33
N VAL A 94 -1.07 -9.25 -1.44
CA VAL A 94 0.16 -8.68 -0.88
C VAL A 94 0.18 -8.86 0.64
N TYR A 95 1.28 -9.38 1.17
CA TYR A 95 1.55 -9.51 2.59
C TYR A 95 2.87 -8.81 2.97
N VAL A 96 2.84 -7.97 4.00
CA VAL A 96 4.05 -7.23 4.45
C VAL A 96 4.41 -7.61 5.89
N ARG A 97 3.48 -7.43 6.82
CA ARG A 97 3.68 -7.76 8.24
C ARG A 97 2.34 -7.91 8.95
N GLY A 98 2.33 -8.61 10.07
CA GLY A 98 1.19 -8.73 10.96
C GLY A 98 0.52 -10.10 10.89
N VAL A 99 -0.79 -10.13 11.11
CA VAL A 99 -1.57 -11.37 11.06
C VAL A 99 -1.66 -11.84 9.60
N LEU A 100 -1.56 -13.16 9.38
CA LEU A 100 -1.71 -13.73 8.05
C LEU A 100 -3.11 -13.39 7.47
N PRO A 101 -3.18 -12.84 6.25
CA PRO A 101 -4.44 -12.56 5.59
C PRO A 101 -5.16 -13.86 5.19
N GLY A 102 -6.48 -13.79 5.00
CA GLY A 102 -7.32 -14.97 4.74
C GLY A 102 -6.88 -15.77 3.52
N TRP A 103 -6.51 -15.09 2.44
CA TRP A 103 -6.01 -15.72 1.20
C TRP A 103 -4.71 -16.51 1.44
N MET A 104 -3.80 -15.98 2.26
CA MET A 104 -2.51 -16.61 2.54
C MET A 104 -2.70 -17.84 3.42
N LYS A 105 -3.61 -17.79 4.41
CA LYS A 105 -3.97 -18.95 5.23
C LYS A 105 -4.62 -20.06 4.40
N GLN A 106 -5.47 -19.70 3.43
CA GLN A 106 -6.10 -20.67 2.55
C GLN A 106 -5.04 -21.36 1.68
N LYS A 107 -4.18 -20.58 1.03
CA LYS A 107 -3.13 -21.11 0.16
C LYS A 107 -2.10 -21.96 0.89
N MET A 108 -1.78 -21.60 2.14
CA MET A 108 -0.96 -22.44 3.01
C MET A 108 -1.59 -23.81 3.22
N ARG A 109 -2.88 -23.88 3.58
CA ARG A 109 -3.59 -25.15 3.77
C ARG A 109 -3.67 -25.96 2.48
N ASP A 110 -3.94 -25.30 1.35
CA ASP A 110 -4.04 -25.97 0.04
C ASP A 110 -2.70 -26.59 -0.39
N GLN A 111 -1.58 -26.03 0.08
CA GLN A 111 -0.22 -26.53 -0.16
C GLN A 111 0.31 -27.42 0.97
N GLY A 112 -0.53 -27.78 1.95
CA GLY A 112 -0.18 -28.67 3.06
C GLY A 112 0.58 -28.04 4.22
N TYR A 113 0.68 -26.71 4.28
CA TYR A 113 1.29 -25.96 5.38
C TYR A 113 0.27 -25.60 6.47
N ASP A 114 0.69 -25.62 7.75
CA ASP A 114 -0.10 -25.12 8.87
C ASP A 114 0.10 -23.61 9.11
N PRO A 115 -0.95 -22.77 8.98
CA PRO A 115 -0.87 -21.33 9.28
C PRO A 115 -0.58 -21.00 10.76
N SER A 116 -0.74 -21.95 11.68
CA SER A 116 -0.47 -21.77 13.10
C SER A 116 1.01 -22.02 13.46
N SER A 117 1.63 -22.99 12.79
CA SER A 117 3.06 -23.30 12.89
C SER A 117 3.93 -22.13 12.41
N LYS A 118 4.96 -21.78 13.19
CA LYS A 118 5.89 -20.70 12.79
C LYS A 118 6.78 -21.15 11.63
N ASP A 119 7.23 -22.39 11.66
CA ASP A 119 8.19 -22.91 10.69
C ASP A 119 7.52 -23.05 9.31
N ASP A 120 6.29 -23.54 9.27
CA ASP A 120 5.50 -23.63 8.04
C ASP A 120 5.21 -22.27 7.43
N ARG A 121 4.97 -21.25 8.27
CA ARG A 121 4.79 -19.87 7.79
C ARG A 121 6.05 -19.33 7.13
N GLU A 122 7.21 -19.62 7.70
CA GLU A 122 8.50 -19.18 7.15
C GLU A 122 8.84 -19.92 5.86
N ALA A 123 8.62 -21.24 5.82
CA ALA A 123 8.79 -22.07 4.62
C ALA A 123 7.86 -21.62 3.48
N PHE A 124 6.56 -21.41 3.75
CA PHE A 124 5.60 -20.94 2.75
C PHE A 124 5.99 -19.56 2.18
N LYS A 125 6.41 -18.61 3.03
CA LYS A 125 6.86 -17.28 2.56
C LYS A 125 8.10 -17.36 1.67
N ALA A 126 8.98 -18.33 1.90
CA ALA A 126 10.21 -18.50 1.13
C ALA A 126 9.99 -19.23 -0.20
N ASN A 127 9.09 -20.21 -0.22
CA ASN A 127 8.88 -21.09 -1.38
C ASN A 127 7.72 -20.65 -2.29
N SER A 128 6.68 -20.04 -1.72
CA SER A 128 5.40 -19.84 -2.42
C SER A 128 5.06 -18.37 -2.69
N LEU A 129 5.85 -17.42 -2.17
CA LEU A 129 5.64 -15.98 -2.38
C LEU A 129 6.88 -15.32 -2.97
N ARG A 130 6.66 -14.30 -3.81
CA ARG A 130 7.75 -13.47 -4.35
C ARG A 130 8.04 -12.31 -3.41
N LEU A 131 9.30 -12.18 -3.03
CA LEU A 131 9.78 -11.02 -2.29
C LEU A 131 9.98 -9.85 -3.26
N VAL A 132 9.28 -8.74 -3.02
CA VAL A 132 9.50 -7.46 -3.70
C VAL A 132 10.30 -6.59 -2.75
N GLU A 133 11.56 -6.34 -3.10
CA GLU A 133 12.35 -5.30 -2.45
C GLU A 133 11.79 -3.94 -2.88
N GLY A 134 11.56 -3.06 -1.90
CA GLY A 134 11.16 -1.67 -2.11
C GLY A 134 12.14 -0.75 -1.41
#